data_AF-A0A1M6DX84-F1
#
_entry.id   AF-A0A1M6DX84-F1
#
_cell.length_a   1.000
_cell.length_b   1.000
_cell.length_c   1.000
_cell.angle_alpha   90.00
_cell.angle_beta   90.00
_cell.angle_gamma   90.00
#
_symmetry.space_group_name_H-M   'P 1'
#
loop_
_entity.id
_entity.type
_entity.pdbx_description
1 polymer ?
#
loop_
_entity_poly.entity_id
_entity_poly.type
_entity_poly.pdbx_seq_one_letter_code
_entity_poly.pdbx_strand_id
1 'polypeptide(L)'
;MYYQKDKVSDIISVLMVMKHEFGKKPYSDTSELRRDAVKEFAEREFRAGRYVSMNSAEKTVHDACARRLKPDVNGIKEFDEIADQWLHDESMRMAEILLNHSEDRSQLATVVVFFKRKNGMCSRGCP
;
A
#
# COMPACT_ATOMS: atom_id res chain seq x y z
N MET A 1 -19.88 -2.59 -17.27
CA MET A 1 -19.03 -1.60 -16.59
C MET A 1 -17.73 -2.28 -16.21
N TYR A 2 -16.67 -2.11 -17.01
CA TYR A 2 -15.35 -2.60 -16.66
C TYR A 2 -14.76 -1.62 -15.65
N TYR A 3 -14.96 -1.89 -14.36
CA TYR A 3 -14.18 -1.20 -13.32
C TYR A 3 -12.73 -1.62 -13.50
N GLN A 4 -11.93 -0.75 -14.12
CA GLN A 4 -10.50 -0.89 -14.17
C GLN A 4 -10.01 -0.98 -12.73
N LYS A 5 -9.52 -2.16 -12.33
CA LYS A 5 -9.06 -2.43 -10.97
C LYS A 5 -7.88 -1.51 -10.71
N ASP A 6 -8.11 -0.41 -10.00
CA ASP A 6 -7.08 0.55 -9.64
C ASP A 6 -6.09 -0.09 -8.67
N LYS A 7 -5.03 -0.65 -9.24
CA LYS A 7 -3.95 -1.32 -8.52
C LYS A 7 -3.23 -0.37 -7.56
N VAL A 8 -3.09 0.90 -7.92
CA VAL A 8 -2.39 1.89 -7.10
C VAL A 8 -3.24 2.21 -5.87
N SER A 9 -4.53 2.46 -6.05
CA SER A 9 -5.45 2.68 -4.93
C SER A 9 -5.58 1.48 -4.00
N ASP A 10 -5.62 0.26 -4.56
CA ASP A 10 -5.62 -0.97 -3.75
C ASP A 10 -4.34 -1.07 -2.90
N ILE A 11 -3.16 -0.80 -3.48
CA ILE A 11 -1.88 -0.86 -2.77
C ILE A 11 -1.78 0.25 -1.71
N ILE A 12 -2.17 1.48 -2.03
CA ILE A 12 -2.19 2.58 -1.05
C ILE A 12 -3.09 2.24 0.14
N SER A 13 -4.24 1.61 -0.11
CA SER A 13 -5.16 1.20 0.95
C SER A 13 -4.52 0.15 1.86
N VAL A 14 -3.80 -0.82 1.30
CA VAL A 14 -3.02 -1.79 2.09
C VAL A 14 -1.92 -1.09 2.89
N LEU A 15 -1.13 -0.21 2.27
CA LEU A 15 -0.07 0.55 2.95
C LEU A 15 -0.63 1.42 4.08
N MET A 16 -1.84 1.97 3.91
CA MET A 16 -2.53 2.74 4.95
C MET A 16 -2.85 1.87 6.16
N VAL A 17 -3.36 0.65 5.96
CA VAL A 17 -3.63 -0.30 7.04
C VAL A 17 -2.33 -0.75 7.70
N MET A 18 -1.31 -1.11 6.91
CA MET A 18 0.02 -1.48 7.44
C MET A 18 0.57 -0.39 8.34
N LYS A 19 0.57 0.87 7.88
CA LYS A 19 1.02 2.01 8.67
C LYS A 19 0.18 2.28 9.92
N HIS A 20 -1.13 2.05 9.85
CA HIS A 20 -2.01 2.22 11.00
C HIS A 20 -1.73 1.16 12.08
N GLU A 21 -1.40 -0.07 11.69
CA GLU A 21 -1.10 -1.17 12.61
C GLU A 21 0.37 -1.21 13.04
N PHE A 22 1.26 -0.60 12.27
CA PHE A 22 2.69 -0.51 12.57
C PHE A 22 2.94 0.16 13.93
N GLY A 23 3.63 -0.55 14.82
CA GLY A 23 3.91 -0.11 16.19
C GLY A 23 2.77 -0.34 17.21
N LYS A 24 1.59 -0.79 16.79
CA LYS A 24 0.48 -1.12 17.72
C LYS A 24 0.53 -2.55 18.23
N LYS A 25 1.10 -3.46 17.44
CA LYS A 25 1.28 -4.87 17.79
C LYS A 25 2.71 -5.28 17.46
N PRO A 26 3.31 -6.19 18.24
CA PRO A 26 4.56 -6.81 17.87
C PRO A 26 4.31 -7.73 16.67
N TYR A 27 4.83 -7.35 15.52
CA TYR A 27 4.89 -8.21 14.33
C TYR A 27 6.30 -8.81 14.27
N SER A 28 6.41 -10.09 13.88
CA SER A 28 7.72 -10.73 13.74
C SER A 28 8.46 -10.25 12.48
N ASP A 29 7.71 -9.96 11.41
CA ASP A 29 8.20 -9.36 10.19
C ASP A 29 7.10 -8.57 9.45
N THR A 30 7.52 -7.81 8.43
CA THR A 30 6.62 -7.01 7.59
C THR A 30 5.67 -7.87 6.74
N SER A 31 5.98 -9.15 6.51
CA SER A 31 5.10 -10.07 5.77
C SER A 31 3.84 -10.43 6.55
N GLU A 32 3.94 -10.57 7.87
CA GLU A 32 2.79 -10.76 8.76
C GLU A 32 1.92 -9.51 8.80
N LEU A 33 2.54 -8.34 8.93
CA LEU A 33 1.84 -7.05 8.89
C LEU A 33 1.08 -6.87 7.56
N ARG A 34 1.73 -7.17 6.43
CA ARG A 34 1.07 -7.15 5.12
C ARG A 34 -0.11 -8.11 5.07
N ARG A 35 0.06 -9.36 5.53
CA ARG A 35 -1.01 -10.38 5.47
C ARG A 35 -2.25 -9.91 6.22
N ASP A 36 -2.06 -9.34 7.41
CA ASP A 36 -3.15 -8.80 8.22
C ASP A 36 -3.78 -7.58 7.55
N ALA A 37 -2.97 -6.68 6.99
CA ALA A 37 -3.47 -5.52 6.27
C ALA A 37 -4.29 -5.89 5.01
N VAL A 38 -3.83 -6.88 4.25
CA VAL A 38 -4.56 -7.42 3.09
C VAL A 38 -5.89 -8.02 3.52
N LYS A 39 -5.90 -8.81 4.61
CA LYS A 39 -7.12 -9.43 5.13
C LYS A 39 -8.12 -8.38 5.61
N GLU A 40 -7.67 -7.39 6.37
CA GLU A 40 -8.51 -6.31 6.88
C GLU A 40 -9.09 -5.46 5.73
N PHE A 41 -8.28 -5.08 4.75
CA PHE A 41 -8.76 -4.34 3.59
C PHE A 41 -9.72 -5.17 2.75
N ALA A 42 -9.41 -6.43 2.47
CA ALA A 42 -10.28 -7.34 1.72
C ALA A 42 -11.63 -7.53 2.41
N GLU A 43 -11.66 -7.65 3.74
CA GLU A 43 -12.89 -7.74 4.51
C GLU A 43 -13.73 -6.45 4.39
N ARG A 44 -13.10 -5.27 4.45
CA ARG A 44 -13.79 -3.99 4.23
C ARG A 44 -14.41 -3.90 2.84
N GLU A 45 -13.66 -4.25 1.81
CA GLU A 45 -14.14 -4.20 0.42
C GLU A 45 -15.22 -5.23 0.13
N PHE A 46 -15.15 -6.40 0.75
CA PHE A 46 -16.21 -7.41 0.70
C PHE A 46 -17.50 -6.88 1.35
N ARG A 47 -17.41 -6.30 2.56
CA ARG A 47 -18.55 -5.68 3.26
C ARG A 47 -19.14 -4.50 2.49
N ALA A 48 -18.30 -3.75 1.77
CA ALA A 48 -18.71 -2.66 0.88
C ALA A 48 -19.36 -3.15 -0.44
N GLY A 49 -19.37 -4.47 -0.69
CA GLY A 49 -19.99 -5.05 -1.87
C GLY A 49 -19.15 -4.98 -3.16
N ARG A 50 -17.87 -4.59 -3.08
CA ARG A 50 -16.98 -4.54 -4.26
C ARG A 50 -16.61 -5.94 -4.77
N TYR A 51 -16.64 -6.93 -3.89
CA TYR A 51 -16.29 -8.32 -4.22
C TYR A 51 -17.41 -9.27 -3.84
N VAL A 52 -17.60 -10.31 -4.67
CA VAL A 52 -18.61 -11.36 -4.45
C VAL A 52 -18.26 -12.31 -3.30
N SER A 53 -16.98 -12.38 -2.92
CA SER A 53 -16.52 -13.20 -1.80
C SER A 53 -15.24 -12.63 -1.19
N MET A 54 -15.05 -12.87 0.11
CA MET A 54 -13.83 -12.49 0.83
C MET A 54 -12.57 -13.09 0.20
N ASN A 55 -12.61 -14.36 -0.22
CA ASN A 55 -11.49 -15.03 -0.89
C ASN A 55 -11.12 -14.34 -2.22
N SER A 56 -12.10 -13.85 -2.99
CA SER A 56 -11.84 -13.11 -4.22
C SER A 56 -11.21 -11.74 -3.94
N ALA A 57 -11.66 -11.06 -2.89
CA ALA A 57 -11.08 -9.79 -2.43
C ALA A 57 -9.61 -9.99 -2.01
N GLU A 58 -9.35 -10.92 -1.09
CA GLU A 58 -8.01 -11.22 -0.58
C GLU A 58 -7.05 -11.57 -1.72
N LYS A 59 -7.45 -12.47 -2.64
CA LYS A 59 -6.61 -12.83 -3.80
C LYS A 59 -6.32 -11.63 -4.69
N THR A 60 -7.31 -10.78 -4.94
CA THR A 60 -7.14 -9.61 -5.83
C THR A 60 -6.20 -8.59 -5.23
N VAL A 61 -6.34 -8.31 -3.93
CA VAL A 61 -5.51 -7.37 -3.18
C VAL A 61 -4.09 -7.91 -3.04
N HIS A 62 -3.95 -9.19 -2.67
CA HIS A 62 -2.65 -9.85 -2.59
C HIS A 62 -1.91 -9.83 -3.94
N ASP A 63 -2.61 -10.11 -5.04
CA ASP A 63 -2.05 -10.07 -6.39
C ASP A 63 -1.61 -8.64 -6.78
N ALA A 64 -2.31 -7.61 -6.31
CA ALA A 64 -1.89 -6.22 -6.50
C ALA A 64 -0.51 -5.97 -5.86
N CYS A 65 -0.30 -6.39 -4.61
CA CYS A 65 1.01 -6.30 -3.94
C CYS A 65 2.09 -7.15 -4.62
N ALA A 66 1.74 -8.35 -5.08
CA ALA A 66 2.74 -9.34 -5.53
C ALA A 66 3.15 -9.23 -7.00
N ARG A 67 2.28 -8.76 -7.89
CA ARG A 67 2.50 -8.88 -9.34
C ARG A 67 2.26 -7.62 -10.14
N ARG A 68 1.42 -6.70 -9.65
CA ARG A 68 0.98 -5.54 -10.44
C ARG A 68 1.94 -4.36 -10.44
N LEU A 69 3.01 -4.45 -9.66
CA LEU A 69 4.13 -3.51 -9.65
C LEU A 69 5.35 -4.03 -10.44
N LYS A 70 5.17 -5.06 -11.28
CA LYS A 70 6.24 -5.47 -12.19
C LYS A 70 6.43 -4.43 -13.31
N PRO A 71 7.67 -4.17 -13.75
CA PRO A 71 8.92 -4.85 -13.37
C PRO A 71 9.61 -4.30 -12.11
N ASP A 72 9.17 -3.16 -11.56
CA ASP A 72 9.82 -2.44 -10.47
C ASP A 72 9.81 -3.17 -9.12
N VAL A 73 8.88 -4.11 -8.93
CA VAL A 73 8.80 -5.01 -7.77
C VAL A 73 8.60 -6.45 -8.24
N ASN A 74 9.57 -7.31 -7.95
CA ASN A 74 9.61 -8.70 -8.37
C ASN A 74 9.11 -9.66 -7.29
N GLY A 75 7.80 -9.62 -7.09
CA GLY A 75 7.14 -10.54 -6.19
C GLY A 75 6.93 -9.98 -4.80
N ILE A 76 6.31 -10.81 -3.95
CA ILE A 76 5.82 -10.37 -2.65
C ILE A 76 6.93 -10.08 -1.64
N LYS A 77 8.08 -10.76 -1.75
CA LYS A 77 9.22 -10.55 -0.86
C LYS A 77 9.84 -9.17 -1.05
N GLU A 78 10.09 -8.78 -2.30
CA GLU A 78 10.61 -7.44 -2.59
C GLU A 78 9.60 -6.35 -2.22
N PHE A 79 8.29 -6.61 -2.39
CA PHE A 79 7.26 -5.72 -1.88
C PHE A 79 7.38 -5.53 -0.36
N ASP A 80 7.50 -6.64 0.39
CA ASP A 80 7.63 -6.62 1.85
C ASP A 80 8.89 -5.86 2.29
N GLU A 81 10.03 -6.04 1.61
CA GLU A 81 11.28 -5.30 1.87
C GLU A 81 11.14 -3.79 1.62
N ILE A 82 10.52 -3.38 0.51
CA ILE A 82 10.32 -1.95 0.19
C ILE A 82 9.32 -1.33 1.18
N ALA A 83 8.29 -2.07 1.58
CA ALA A 83 7.34 -1.63 2.58
C ALA A 83 8.01 -1.48 3.96
N ASP A 84 8.90 -2.40 4.32
CA ASP A 84 9.69 -2.36 5.55
C ASP A 84 10.57 -1.11 5.61
N GLN A 85 11.36 -0.87 4.56
CA GLN A 85 12.18 0.35 4.41
C GLN A 85 11.36 1.63 4.50
N TRP A 86 10.14 1.63 3.95
CA TRP A 86 9.25 2.78 4.05
C TRP A 86 8.72 2.99 5.49
N LEU A 87 8.36 1.90 6.19
CA LEU A 87 7.83 1.96 7.55
C LEU A 87 8.89 2.34 8.58
N HIS A 88 10.11 1.80 8.45
CA HIS A 88 11.20 1.98 9.40
C HIS A 88 12.12 3.17 9.06
N ASP A 89 12.52 3.30 7.80
CA ASP A 89 13.56 4.27 7.38
C ASP A 89 12.98 5.47 6.61
N GLU A 90 11.66 5.53 6.49
CA GLU A 90 10.94 6.55 5.70
C GLU A 90 11.38 6.61 4.23
N SER A 91 11.87 5.49 3.69
CA SER A 91 12.30 5.39 2.29
C SER A 91 11.20 5.80 1.31
N MET A 92 11.56 6.66 0.36
CA MET A 92 10.64 7.14 -0.68
C MET A 92 10.52 6.19 -1.89
N ARG A 93 11.28 5.09 -1.90
CA ARG A 93 11.27 4.11 -3.00
C ARG A 93 9.86 3.57 -3.31
N MET A 94 9.05 3.31 -2.28
CA MET A 94 7.65 2.89 -2.46
C MET A 94 6.82 3.97 -3.18
N ALA A 95 7.03 5.24 -2.84
CA ALA A 95 6.32 6.36 -3.46
C ALA A 95 6.70 6.49 -4.93
N GLU A 96 7.99 6.43 -5.24
CA GLU A 96 8.53 6.52 -6.61
C GLU A 96 7.97 5.42 -7.51
N ILE A 97 7.95 4.17 -7.02
CA ILE A 97 7.36 3.03 -7.72
C ILE A 97 5.88 3.27 -8.00
N LEU A 98 5.10 3.70 -6.99
CA LEU A 98 3.68 3.95 -7.17
C LEU A 98 3.38 5.13 -8.11
N LEU A 99 4.23 6.16 -8.13
CA LEU A 99 4.14 7.25 -9.10
C LEU A 99 4.37 6.74 -10.53
N ASN A 100 5.37 5.88 -10.75
CA ASN A 100 5.65 5.30 -12.07
C ASN A 100 4.51 4.39 -12.58
N HIS A 101 3.79 3.74 -11.66
CA HIS A 101 2.66 2.87 -11.99
C HIS A 101 1.30 3.57 -12.06
N SER A 102 1.25 4.87 -11.77
CA SER A 102 0.02 5.66 -11.84
C SER A 102 -0.38 5.92 -13.30
N GLU A 103 -1.59 5.52 -13.67
CA GLU A 103 -2.11 5.61 -15.03
C GLU A 103 -2.83 6.96 -15.30
N ASP A 104 -3.22 7.67 -14.23
CA ASP A 104 -3.94 8.93 -14.34
C ASP A 104 -3.59 9.93 -13.22
N ARG A 105 -4.10 11.16 -13.37
CA ARG A 105 -3.86 12.27 -12.43
C ARG A 105 -4.47 12.03 -11.04
N SER A 106 -5.55 11.25 -10.93
CA SER A 106 -6.18 10.93 -9.65
C SER A 106 -5.32 9.96 -8.85
N GLN A 107 -4.75 8.94 -9.50
CA GLN A 107 -3.80 8.02 -8.88
C GLN A 107 -2.53 8.76 -8.44
N LEU A 108 -1.95 9.59 -9.31
CA LEU A 108 -0.81 10.44 -8.96
C LEU A 108 -1.09 11.32 -7.74
N ALA A 109 -2.25 11.99 -7.72
CA ALA A 109 -2.65 12.83 -6.59
C ALA A 109 -2.79 12.02 -5.31
N THR A 110 -3.35 10.81 -5.38
CA THR A 110 -3.51 9.91 -4.23
C THR A 110 -2.15 9.51 -3.66
N VAL A 111 -1.20 9.10 -4.52
CA VAL A 111 0.18 8.78 -4.11
C VAL A 111 0.82 10.00 -3.45
N VAL A 112 0.80 11.16 -4.11
CA VAL A 112 1.40 12.39 -3.59
C VAL A 112 0.81 12.77 -2.24
N VAL A 113 -0.51 12.74 -2.07
CA VAL A 113 -1.16 13.09 -0.79
C VAL A 113 -0.79 12.11 0.32
N PHE A 114 -0.77 10.80 0.02
CA PHE A 114 -0.44 9.76 0.98
C PHE A 114 0.98 9.93 1.53
N PHE A 115 1.96 10.21 0.66
CA PHE A 115 3.36 10.39 1.06
C PHE A 115 3.69 11.83 1.51
N LYS A 116 3.01 12.87 1.01
CA LYS A 116 3.20 14.27 1.47
C LYS A 116 2.77 14.52 2.90
N ARG A 117 1.76 13.80 3.40
CA ARG A 117 1.33 13.91 4.81
C ARG A 117 2.45 13.60 5.83
N LYS A 118 3.64 13.18 5.39
CA LYS A 118 4.83 12.98 6.23
C LYS A 118 5.98 14.00 6.09
N ASN A 119 6.02 14.90 5.09
CA ASN A 119 7.04 15.96 5.06
C ASN A 119 6.69 17.19 5.93
N GLY A 120 5.69 17.07 6.79
CA GLY A 120 5.08 18.19 7.51
C GLY A 120 5.26 18.17 9.01
N MET A 121 6.45 17.85 9.54
CA MET A 121 6.88 18.30 10.88
C MET A 121 8.39 18.10 11.13
N CYS A 122 9.22 18.68 10.26
CA CYS A 122 10.57 19.12 10.63
C CYS A 122 10.84 20.47 9.96
N SER A 123 10.24 21.52 10.52
CA SER A 123 10.65 22.91 10.33
C SER A 123 10.53 23.65 11.66
N ARG A 124 11.38 23.25 12.62
CA ARG A 124 11.85 24.14 13.69
C ARG A 124 13.34 24.40 13.48
N GLY A 125 13.70 25.68 13.35
CA GLY A 125 15.07 26.21 13.25
C GLY A 125 15.54 26.29 11.80
N CYS A 126 16.04 27.41 11.25
CA CYS A 126 16.74 28.56 11.84
C CYS A 126 16.66 29.76 10.86
N PRO A 127 17.21 30.95 11.16
CA PRO A 127 17.67 31.52 12.44
C PRO A 127 16.74 32.62 12.97
#